data_AF-A0A8I3S1Y7-F1
#
_entry.id   AF-A0A8I3S1Y7-F1
#
_cell.length_a   1.000
_cell.length_b   1.000
_cell.length_c   1.000
_cell.angle_alpha   90.00
_cell.angle_beta   90.00
_cell.angle_gamma   90.00
#
_symmetry.space_group_name_H-M   'P 1'
#
loop_
_entity.id
_entity.type
_entity.pdbx_description
1 polymer ?
#
loop_
_entity_poly.entity_id
_entity_poly.type
_entity_poly.pdbx_seq_one_letter_code
_entity_poly.pdbx_strand_id
1 'polypeptide(L)'
;MGARVRGRLQTLLGDTEAPGAPVPVSEPCPTSTNEARDRLPRPRTRALRNCGEPPSRSRLPRGAPPSSANGKARSLRVGRGRRPGRPRPAPPRPARAPGSRWNAREGAPPPQTPAAGLSRAMAARVVTLGIDLGSTSVKAALLEAAPGHPPGFVVLASCARAARAEAAAPQGQEQDVSRIIQALNECLAALPRQLLQEVCGIGVSGQMHGVMFWKTDQGCEWREGRVSPVFEPGAVSHLVTWQDGRCSSGFLASLPQPESHLSVASGFGCATIFWLLKNSPELLKSYDAAGTIHDYVVAMLCGLPRSLMCDQNAASWGYFNTQSQSWNLEILRASGFPVHLLPDIAEAGSVAGRTSRAWFEIPKGTPVGVALGDLQASVYSCMAKRTDAVLNISTSVQLATSMPSGFQPAQTPDPAAPVTYFPYFDRTYLAVAASLNGGNVLATFVHMLVQWMMDLGLEVEESTVYSRMIQAAAQQRDTCLTITPTVLGERHLPDQLASVTRISSSDLTLGHVTRALCRGIVQNLHSMLPFQQLKEWGVERVIGSGSALSRNEVLKQEVQRAFPFPVSFGQDVDAAVGAALVMLQKNLNQRES
;
A
#
# COMPACT_ATOMS: atom_id res chain seq x y z
N MET A 1 33.11 74.08 -24.95
CA MET A 1 34.20 73.35 -24.26
C MET A 1 33.68 71.97 -23.87
N GLY A 2 34.28 70.90 -24.43
CA GLY A 2 34.23 69.47 -24.04
C GLY A 2 32.87 68.73 -24.05
N ALA A 3 32.64 67.57 -24.66
CA ALA A 3 33.40 66.73 -25.58
C ALA A 3 32.43 65.76 -26.33
N ARG A 4 32.65 65.62 -27.65
CA ARG A 4 32.39 64.56 -28.66
C ARG A 4 31.35 63.45 -28.37
N VAL A 5 30.23 63.32 -29.13
CA VAL A 5 30.01 62.85 -30.55
C VAL A 5 30.01 61.31 -30.65
N ARG A 6 28.85 60.62 -30.72
CA ARG A 6 28.04 60.20 -31.90
C ARG A 6 28.83 59.54 -33.04
N GLY A 7 28.41 58.35 -33.49
CA GLY A 7 28.55 57.94 -34.89
C GLY A 7 28.78 56.46 -35.17
N ARG A 8 28.05 55.93 -36.14
CA ARG A 8 27.89 54.52 -36.56
C ARG A 8 28.91 54.04 -37.62
N LEU A 9 28.97 52.70 -37.74
CA LEU A 9 29.17 51.82 -38.93
C LEU A 9 30.53 51.71 -39.66
N GLN A 10 31.07 50.47 -39.75
CA GLN A 10 31.52 49.72 -40.97
C GLN A 10 32.17 48.37 -40.55
N THR A 11 31.61 47.21 -40.91
CA THR A 11 31.94 46.27 -42.04
C THR A 11 33.27 45.53 -41.99
N LEU A 12 33.25 44.20 -42.20
CA LEU A 12 34.15 43.48 -43.12
C LEU A 12 33.57 42.09 -43.49
N LEU A 13 33.43 41.87 -44.80
CA LEU A 13 33.17 40.61 -45.52
C LEU A 13 34.44 40.26 -46.32
N GLY A 14 34.58 39.00 -46.74
CA GLY A 14 35.51 38.61 -47.80
C GLY A 14 35.36 37.15 -48.24
N ASP A 15 34.82 36.95 -49.44
CA ASP A 15 34.74 35.72 -50.25
C ASP A 15 36.01 35.51 -51.11
N THR A 16 36.27 34.27 -51.57
CA THR A 16 36.84 33.98 -52.91
C THR A 16 36.52 32.57 -53.47
N GLU A 17 36.18 32.58 -54.76
CA GLU A 17 35.85 31.67 -55.90
C GLU A 17 36.31 30.16 -56.03
N ALA A 18 35.61 29.45 -56.96
CA ALA A 18 35.72 28.04 -57.46
C ALA A 18 36.59 27.92 -58.76
N PRO A 19 36.71 26.81 -59.60
CA PRO A 19 35.93 25.55 -59.80
C PRO A 19 36.68 24.22 -60.21
N GLY A 20 35.96 23.09 -60.43
CA GLY A 20 36.39 21.91 -61.25
C GLY A 20 35.80 20.50 -60.90
N ALA A 21 35.14 19.82 -61.86
CA ALA A 21 34.54 18.44 -61.82
C ALA A 21 35.53 17.33 -62.31
N PRO A 22 35.26 15.98 -62.45
CA PRO A 22 34.00 15.19 -62.37
C PRO A 22 34.04 13.76 -61.68
N VAL A 23 32.87 13.07 -61.74
CA VAL A 23 32.35 11.70 -61.36
C VAL A 23 33.26 10.50 -61.81
N PRO A 24 33.34 9.27 -61.18
CA PRO A 24 32.26 8.24 -61.14
C PRO A 24 32.17 7.09 -60.06
N VAL A 25 30.93 6.57 -59.89
CA VAL A 25 30.43 5.16 -59.83
C VAL A 25 30.97 4.15 -58.79
N SER A 26 30.08 3.52 -58.00
CA SER A 26 29.84 2.04 -57.98
C SER A 26 28.76 1.57 -57.00
N GLU A 27 28.08 0.50 -57.44
CA GLU A 27 26.86 -0.16 -56.95
C GLU A 27 27.05 -1.20 -55.80
N PRO A 28 25.95 -1.78 -55.26
CA PRO A 28 25.92 -2.67 -54.09
C PRO A 28 25.71 -4.17 -54.41
N CYS A 29 26.08 -5.09 -53.50
CA CYS A 29 25.55 -6.48 -53.28
C CYS A 29 26.50 -7.32 -52.39
N PRO A 30 26.20 -8.59 -51.98
CA PRO A 30 24.94 -9.18 -51.47
C PRO A 30 25.15 -10.17 -50.27
N THR A 31 24.03 -10.80 -49.90
CA THR A 31 23.74 -11.96 -49.02
C THR A 31 24.69 -13.18 -49.01
N SER A 32 24.79 -13.90 -47.88
CA SER A 32 24.30 -15.29 -47.66
C SER A 32 24.99 -16.06 -46.49
N THR A 33 24.16 -16.84 -45.75
CA THR A 33 24.39 -18.15 -45.08
C THR A 33 25.80 -18.59 -44.65
N ASN A 34 25.98 -19.13 -43.43
CA ASN A 34 25.84 -20.56 -43.12
C ASN A 34 26.32 -20.97 -41.69
N GLU A 35 25.65 -22.00 -41.17
CA GLU A 35 26.15 -23.13 -40.36
C GLU A 35 26.71 -23.03 -38.92
N ALA A 36 26.23 -24.02 -38.15
CA ALA A 36 26.56 -24.41 -36.79
C ALA A 36 27.93 -25.10 -36.66
N ARG A 37 28.51 -25.07 -35.44
CA ARG A 37 29.28 -26.19 -34.88
C ARG A 37 29.53 -26.07 -33.39
N ASP A 38 29.34 -27.19 -32.72
CA ASP A 38 29.73 -27.53 -31.34
C ASP A 38 31.09 -27.00 -30.90
N ARG A 39 31.19 -26.69 -29.60
CA ARG A 39 32.26 -27.18 -28.70
C ARG A 39 32.05 -26.75 -27.25
N LEU A 40 31.89 -27.75 -26.38
CA LEU A 40 32.23 -27.69 -24.95
C LEU A 40 33.69 -27.20 -24.76
N PRO A 41 34.01 -26.59 -23.60
CA PRO A 41 34.86 -27.37 -22.69
C PRO A 41 34.55 -27.24 -21.19
N ARG A 42 34.84 -28.35 -20.50
CA ARG A 42 34.98 -28.55 -19.06
C ARG A 42 36.27 -27.88 -18.50
N PRO A 43 36.47 -27.85 -17.17
CA PRO A 43 37.11 -26.75 -16.45
C PRO A 43 38.64 -26.88 -16.34
N ARG A 44 39.31 -25.77 -16.08
CA ARG A 44 40.72 -25.75 -15.65
C ARG A 44 40.85 -25.25 -14.21
N THR A 45 41.26 -26.18 -13.36
CA THR A 45 42.03 -25.97 -12.14
C THR A 45 43.29 -25.13 -12.41
N ARG A 46 43.59 -24.15 -11.55
CA ARG A 46 44.98 -23.81 -11.22
C ARG A 46 45.09 -23.16 -9.84
N ALA A 47 45.92 -23.76 -9.01
CA ALA A 47 46.40 -23.26 -7.73
C ALA A 47 47.54 -22.24 -7.92
N LEU A 48 47.90 -21.61 -6.79
CA LEU A 48 49.15 -20.90 -6.44
C LEU A 48 49.25 -19.41 -6.82
N ARG A 49 49.21 -18.49 -5.85
CA ARG A 49 50.36 -18.07 -5.03
C ARG A 49 50.01 -16.93 -4.04
N ASN A 50 50.64 -17.04 -2.87
CA ASN A 50 50.85 -15.99 -1.85
C ASN A 50 51.40 -14.69 -2.43
N CYS A 51 51.05 -13.55 -1.80
CA CYS A 51 51.97 -12.48 -1.42
C CYS A 51 51.24 -11.38 -0.60
N GLY A 52 51.78 -11.04 0.58
CA GLY A 52 51.87 -9.65 1.05
C GLY A 52 50.79 -9.10 1.99
N GLU A 53 50.99 -9.28 3.30
CA GLU A 53 50.67 -8.30 4.36
C GLU A 53 51.90 -7.37 4.55
N PRO A 54 51.88 -6.26 5.37
CA PRO A 54 50.80 -5.42 5.92
C PRO A 54 51.19 -3.88 5.73
N PRO A 55 50.88 -2.84 6.58
CA PRO A 55 50.92 -2.80 8.05
C PRO A 55 49.76 -2.09 8.80
N SER A 56 49.62 -2.56 10.03
CA SER A 56 49.03 -1.97 11.23
C SER A 56 49.37 -0.51 11.54
N ARG A 57 48.44 0.21 12.20
CA ARG A 57 48.76 1.30 13.14
C ARG A 57 47.95 1.18 14.43
N SER A 58 48.69 1.05 15.53
CA SER A 58 48.24 1.21 16.91
C SER A 58 48.72 2.56 17.48
N ARG A 59 47.89 3.26 18.27
CA ARG A 59 48.18 3.79 19.63
C ARG A 59 47.24 4.96 20.01
N LEU A 60 46.56 4.78 21.15
CA LEU A 60 46.02 5.77 22.11
C LEU A 60 47.19 6.48 22.84
N PRO A 61 47.03 7.62 23.62
CA PRO A 61 45.98 7.80 24.64
C PRO A 61 45.51 9.23 25.06
N ARG A 62 44.37 9.23 25.80
CA ARG A 62 43.91 10.08 26.94
C ARG A 62 43.95 11.62 26.87
N GLY A 63 42.78 12.23 27.14
CA GLY A 63 42.62 13.58 27.69
C GLY A 63 41.16 13.89 28.04
N ALA A 64 40.86 14.04 29.32
CA ALA A 64 39.55 14.44 29.89
C ALA A 64 39.45 15.99 30.00
N PRO A 65 38.28 16.57 30.35
CA PRO A 65 37.76 17.83 29.76
C PRO A 65 38.05 19.09 30.59
N PRO A 66 37.67 20.28 30.09
CA PRO A 66 37.39 21.42 30.95
C PRO A 66 35.89 21.73 31.03
N SER A 67 35.47 22.02 32.26
CA SER A 67 34.23 22.66 32.69
C SER A 67 34.21 24.17 32.45
N SER A 68 33.03 24.77 32.65
CA SER A 68 32.69 26.21 32.84
C SER A 68 32.27 26.97 31.58
N ALA A 69 31.41 27.99 31.62
CA ALA A 69 30.27 28.37 32.46
C ALA A 69 29.60 29.56 31.74
N ASN A 70 28.36 29.86 32.14
CA ASN A 70 27.60 31.11 31.93
C ASN A 70 26.91 31.39 30.57
N GLY A 71 25.60 31.64 30.65
CA GLY A 71 24.84 32.14 29.49
C GLY A 71 23.35 32.45 29.67
N LYS A 72 22.92 32.94 30.85
CA LYS A 72 21.71 33.77 31.08
C LYS A 72 20.39 33.41 30.36
N ALA A 73 19.49 32.74 31.09
CA ALA A 73 18.06 32.85 30.87
C ALA A 73 17.53 34.19 31.41
N ARG A 74 16.81 34.96 30.59
CA ARG A 74 16.03 36.12 31.02
C ARG A 74 14.54 35.78 30.96
N SER A 75 13.94 35.73 32.14
CA SER A 75 12.51 35.89 32.35
C SER A 75 12.07 37.31 32.00
N LEU A 76 10.89 37.47 31.40
CA LEU A 76 10.05 38.64 31.65
C LEU A 76 8.58 38.23 31.60
N ARG A 77 7.88 38.66 32.63
CA ARG A 77 6.52 38.34 33.02
C ARG A 77 5.70 39.64 32.90
N VAL A 78 4.42 39.49 32.58
CA VAL A 78 3.27 40.37 32.91
C VAL A 78 3.03 41.62 32.07
N GLY A 79 1.82 41.67 31.51
CA GLY A 79 1.11 42.89 31.11
C GLY A 79 -0.35 42.59 30.75
N ARG A 80 -1.25 42.70 31.73
CA ARG A 80 -2.70 42.47 31.62
C ARG A 80 -3.41 43.57 30.82
N GLY A 81 -4.49 43.21 30.13
CA GLY A 81 -5.52 44.15 29.66
C GLY A 81 -6.80 43.45 29.19
N ARG A 82 -7.74 43.19 30.12
CA ARG A 82 -9.14 42.84 29.82
C ARG A 82 -9.97 44.13 29.73
N ARG A 83 -10.96 44.20 28.82
CA ARG A 83 -12.39 44.48 29.12
C ARG A 83 -13.30 44.33 27.87
N PRO A 84 -14.63 44.16 28.04
CA PRO A 84 -15.50 43.36 27.18
C PRO A 84 -16.68 44.13 26.52
N GLY A 85 -17.43 43.48 25.63
CA GLY A 85 -18.80 43.81 25.22
C GLY A 85 -19.08 43.31 23.80
N ARG A 86 -20.25 42.81 23.39
CA ARG A 86 -21.60 42.52 23.93
C ARG A 86 -22.20 41.45 22.98
N PRO A 87 -23.19 40.63 23.39
CA PRO A 87 -23.80 39.60 22.55
C PRO A 87 -24.89 40.17 21.61
N ARG A 88 -25.00 39.63 20.38
CA ARG A 88 -26.08 39.91 19.41
C ARG A 88 -27.31 39.01 19.69
N PRO A 89 -28.55 39.50 19.49
CA PRO A 89 -29.76 38.72 19.74
C PRO A 89 -30.17 37.82 18.55
N ALA A 90 -30.86 36.73 18.86
CA ALA A 90 -31.43 35.76 17.93
C ALA A 90 -32.73 36.27 17.27
N PRO A 91 -33.10 35.79 16.07
CA PRO A 91 -34.36 36.15 15.41
C PRO A 91 -35.56 35.31 15.91
N PRO A 92 -36.80 35.85 15.82
CA PRO A 92 -37.99 35.19 16.35
C PRO A 92 -38.62 34.19 15.36
N ARG A 93 -39.26 33.14 15.91
CA ARG A 93 -40.16 32.21 15.21
C ARG A 93 -41.49 32.91 14.90
N PRO A 94 -42.13 32.67 13.73
CA PRO A 94 -43.51 33.06 13.52
C PRO A 94 -44.51 32.01 14.03
N ALA A 95 -45.60 32.53 14.58
CA ALA A 95 -46.75 31.84 15.14
C ALA A 95 -47.66 31.23 14.05
N ARG A 96 -48.35 30.14 14.43
CA ARG A 96 -49.49 29.58 13.71
C ARG A 96 -50.77 30.38 13.97
N ALA A 97 -51.61 30.51 12.95
CA ALA A 97 -53.01 30.93 13.03
C ALA A 97 -53.89 29.96 12.17
N PRO A 98 -55.22 29.93 12.35
CA PRO A 98 -56.01 28.69 12.36
C PRO A 98 -56.94 28.49 11.13
N GLY A 99 -57.31 27.21 10.91
CA GLY A 99 -58.69 26.75 10.67
C GLY A 99 -59.47 27.14 9.40
N SER A 100 -59.81 26.14 8.59
CA SER A 100 -61.14 25.97 7.94
C SER A 100 -61.18 24.58 7.26
N ARG A 101 -61.80 23.56 7.85
CA ARG A 101 -63.21 23.11 7.69
C ARG A 101 -63.69 23.02 6.23
N TRP A 102 -63.76 21.79 5.70
CA TRP A 102 -64.79 21.31 4.76
C TRP A 102 -65.20 19.86 5.14
N ASN A 103 -66.52 19.63 5.08
CA ASN A 103 -67.30 18.45 5.51
C ASN A 103 -67.11 17.23 4.56
N ALA A 104 -67.01 15.98 5.06
CA ALA A 104 -68.06 14.95 5.26
C ALA A 104 -68.87 14.62 3.98
N ARG A 105 -69.11 13.36 3.54
CA ARG A 105 -69.43 12.05 4.17
C ARG A 105 -68.96 10.93 3.22
N GLU A 106 -68.74 9.67 3.61
CA GLU A 106 -69.71 8.59 3.91
C GLU A 106 -68.95 7.43 4.62
N GLY A 107 -69.42 6.94 5.77
CA GLY A 107 -70.08 5.63 5.86
C GLY A 107 -69.36 4.72 6.89
N ALA A 108 -70.02 4.34 7.98
CA ALA A 108 -69.52 3.44 9.03
C ALA A 108 -70.52 2.28 9.24
N PRO A 109 -70.07 1.07 9.64
CA PRO A 109 -70.20 0.63 11.06
C PRO A 109 -69.08 -0.39 11.50
N PRO A 110 -69.13 -1.04 12.69
CA PRO A 110 -69.13 -0.59 14.10
C PRO A 110 -67.83 -1.06 14.84
N PRO A 111 -67.67 -0.93 16.18
CA PRO A 111 -66.37 -0.73 16.84
C PRO A 111 -65.64 -2.02 17.24
N GLN A 112 -64.30 -2.00 17.17
CA GLN A 112 -63.43 -2.95 17.89
C GLN A 112 -62.28 -2.22 18.58
N THR A 113 -62.02 -2.68 19.80
CA THR A 113 -61.03 -2.32 20.82
C THR A 113 -59.59 -2.01 20.32
N PRO A 114 -58.80 -1.23 21.08
CA PRO A 114 -57.49 -0.75 20.63
C PRO A 114 -56.49 -1.89 20.54
N ALA A 115 -56.16 -2.29 19.32
CA ALA A 115 -55.07 -3.22 19.07
C ALA A 115 -53.72 -2.54 19.29
N ALA A 116 -52.95 -3.16 20.18
CA ALA A 116 -51.52 -3.09 20.37
C ALA A 116 -50.75 -2.19 19.39
N GLY A 117 -50.10 -1.15 19.94
CA GLY A 117 -48.98 -0.51 19.27
C GLY A 117 -47.93 -1.57 18.95
N LEU A 118 -47.81 -1.93 17.68
CA LEU A 118 -46.63 -2.59 17.17
C LEU A 118 -45.45 -1.63 17.36
N SER A 119 -44.74 -1.83 18.46
CA SER A 119 -43.30 -1.58 18.53
C SER A 119 -42.68 -2.27 17.33
N ARG A 120 -42.39 -1.50 16.28
CA ARG A 120 -41.46 -1.91 15.24
C ARG A 120 -40.12 -2.01 15.97
N ALA A 121 -39.80 -3.21 16.47
CA ALA A 121 -38.51 -3.51 17.04
C ALA A 121 -37.45 -2.96 16.07
N MET A 122 -36.72 -1.92 16.49
CA MET A 122 -35.56 -1.45 15.74
C MET A 122 -34.65 -2.66 15.62
N ALA A 123 -34.57 -3.27 14.43
CA ALA A 123 -33.59 -4.29 14.16
C ALA A 123 -32.23 -3.73 14.60
N ALA A 124 -31.57 -4.38 15.54
CA ALA A 124 -30.32 -3.89 16.10
C ALA A 124 -29.32 -3.64 14.96
N ARG A 125 -28.86 -2.39 14.86
CA ARG A 125 -27.90 -1.92 13.85
C ARG A 125 -26.67 -2.84 13.90
N VAL A 126 -26.26 -3.36 12.74
CA VAL A 126 -25.06 -4.21 12.64
C VAL A 126 -23.89 -3.29 12.34
N VAL A 127 -23.15 -2.91 13.37
CA VAL A 127 -21.94 -2.09 13.23
C VAL A 127 -20.71 -2.98 13.32
N THR A 128 -19.81 -2.89 12.35
CA THR A 128 -18.50 -3.56 12.39
C THR A 128 -17.36 -2.54 12.37
N LEU A 129 -16.29 -2.86 13.09
CA LEU A 129 -15.04 -2.10 13.08
C LEU A 129 -14.06 -2.80 12.14
N GLY A 130 -13.41 -2.04 11.29
CA GLY A 130 -12.27 -2.47 10.50
C GLY A 130 -11.03 -1.69 10.87
N ILE A 131 -9.91 -2.37 10.96
CA ILE A 131 -8.60 -1.80 11.30
C ILE A 131 -7.62 -2.18 10.21
N ASP A 132 -6.79 -1.24 9.78
CA ASP A 132 -5.68 -1.49 8.87
C ASP A 132 -4.36 -0.98 9.46
N LEU A 133 -3.41 -1.88 9.68
CA LEU A 133 -2.09 -1.63 10.23
C LEU A 133 -1.07 -1.52 9.09
N GLY A 134 -1.22 -0.47 8.27
CA GLY A 134 -0.35 -0.20 7.14
C GLY A 134 1.06 0.24 7.55
N SER A 135 1.98 0.29 6.58
CA SER A 135 3.39 0.61 6.85
C SER A 135 3.63 2.04 7.33
N THR A 136 2.91 3.03 6.80
CA THR A 136 3.11 4.46 7.16
C THR A 136 2.02 5.02 8.07
N SER A 137 0.84 4.40 8.07
CA SER A 137 -0.33 4.86 8.81
C SER A 137 -1.20 3.71 9.27
N VAL A 138 -1.85 3.90 10.41
CA VAL A 138 -2.93 3.05 10.89
C VAL A 138 -4.27 3.70 10.56
N LYS A 139 -5.22 2.91 10.08
CA LYS A 139 -6.59 3.35 9.80
C LYS A 139 -7.60 2.52 10.58
N ALA A 140 -8.72 3.14 10.89
CA ALA A 140 -9.89 2.47 11.45
C ALA A 140 -11.17 3.02 10.80
N ALA A 141 -12.13 2.14 10.54
CA ALA A 141 -13.42 2.49 9.93
C ALA A 141 -14.57 1.74 10.61
N LEU A 142 -15.66 2.44 10.89
CA LEU A 142 -16.92 1.88 11.40
C LEU A 142 -17.92 1.80 10.26
N LEU A 143 -18.43 0.60 10.01
CA LEU A 143 -19.37 0.32 8.94
C LEU A 143 -20.70 -0.13 9.51
N GLU A 144 -21.77 0.24 8.83
CA GLU A 144 -23.13 -0.29 9.06
C GLU A 144 -23.67 -0.92 7.78
N ALA A 145 -24.40 -2.02 7.94
CA ALA A 145 -25.17 -2.62 6.84
C ALA A 145 -26.23 -1.64 6.32
N ALA A 146 -26.16 -1.30 5.03
CA ALA A 146 -27.16 -0.47 4.38
C ALA A 146 -28.31 -1.35 3.86
N PRO A 147 -29.59 -1.01 4.08
CA PRO A 147 -30.69 -1.71 3.45
C PRO A 147 -30.63 -1.50 1.93
N GLY A 148 -30.47 -2.57 1.17
CA GLY A 148 -30.39 -2.54 -0.30
C GLY A 148 -30.16 -3.90 -0.94
N HIS A 149 -30.35 -3.98 -2.27
CA HIS A 149 -29.97 -5.11 -3.10
C HIS A 149 -29.16 -4.60 -4.31
N PRO A 150 -27.87 -4.97 -4.46
CA PRO A 150 -27.09 -5.81 -3.56
C PRO A 150 -26.90 -5.17 -2.16
N PRO A 151 -26.66 -5.98 -1.11
CA PRO A 151 -26.44 -5.47 0.24
C PRO A 151 -25.27 -4.49 0.24
N GLY A 152 -25.55 -3.25 0.62
CA GLY A 152 -24.56 -2.17 0.68
C GLY A 152 -24.04 -1.97 2.09
N PHE A 153 -23.19 -0.96 2.25
CA PHE A 153 -22.73 -0.50 3.54
C PHE A 153 -22.62 1.02 3.57
N VAL A 154 -22.64 1.58 4.77
CA VAL A 154 -22.32 2.99 5.01
C VAL A 154 -21.12 3.05 5.93
N VAL A 155 -20.11 3.86 5.56
CA VAL A 155 -19.03 4.22 6.47
C VAL A 155 -19.56 5.30 7.42
N LEU A 156 -19.79 4.93 8.67
CA LEU A 156 -20.32 5.82 9.70
C LEU A 156 -19.27 6.79 10.24
N ALA A 157 -18.03 6.31 10.36
CA ALA A 157 -16.89 7.10 10.79
C ALA A 157 -15.61 6.41 10.33
N SER A 158 -14.56 7.20 10.08
CA SER A 158 -13.22 6.68 9.84
C SER A 158 -12.17 7.59 10.44
N CYS A 159 -11.00 7.03 10.71
CA CYS A 159 -9.86 7.74 11.23
C CYS A 159 -8.57 7.17 10.66
N ALA A 160 -7.61 8.03 10.36
CA ALA A 160 -6.25 7.66 9.98
C ALA A 160 -5.25 8.42 10.84
N ARG A 161 -4.18 7.75 11.26
CA ARG A 161 -3.06 8.32 12.01
C ARG A 161 -1.75 7.83 11.41
N ALA A 162 -0.79 8.73 11.22
CA ALA A 162 0.56 8.34 10.83
C ALA A 162 1.20 7.54 11.98
N ALA A 163 1.78 6.38 11.66
CA ALA A 163 2.42 5.54 12.67
C ALA A 163 3.74 6.14 13.17
N ARG A 164 4.52 6.76 12.27
CA ARG A 164 5.87 7.31 12.55
C ARG A 164 6.72 6.32 13.36
N ALA A 165 6.71 5.08 12.87
CA ALA A 165 7.21 3.93 13.60
C ALA A 165 8.63 3.55 13.17
N GLU A 166 9.29 4.31 12.29
CA GLU A 166 10.63 4.01 11.80
C GLU A 166 11.62 3.85 12.98
N ALA A 167 12.20 2.66 13.10
CA ALA A 167 13.18 2.35 14.13
C ALA A 167 14.61 2.52 13.58
N ALA A 168 15.53 2.95 14.43
CA ALA A 168 16.95 2.99 14.08
C ALA A 168 17.50 1.55 14.05
N ALA A 169 17.49 0.93 12.87
CA ALA A 169 18.04 -0.39 12.62
C ALA A 169 19.26 -0.28 11.69
N PRO A 170 20.50 -0.41 12.20
CA PRO A 170 21.72 -0.21 11.40
C PRO A 170 21.87 -1.15 10.19
N GLN A 171 21.13 -2.26 10.16
CA GLN A 171 21.26 -3.33 9.17
C GLN A 171 19.91 -3.74 8.55
N GLY A 172 18.84 -2.97 8.74
CA GLY A 172 17.51 -3.38 8.30
C GLY A 172 16.45 -2.27 8.26
N GLN A 173 15.25 -2.64 7.84
CA GLN A 173 14.06 -1.77 7.84
C GLN A 173 13.08 -2.28 8.90
N GLU A 174 13.10 -1.64 10.06
CA GLU A 174 12.33 -2.04 11.24
C GLU A 174 11.38 -0.95 11.71
N GLN A 175 10.32 -1.37 12.40
CA GLN A 175 9.35 -0.49 13.02
C GLN A 175 9.13 -0.76 14.50
N ASP A 176 9.06 0.32 15.29
CA ASP A 176 8.68 0.29 16.69
C ASP A 176 7.18 -0.03 16.82
N VAL A 177 6.89 -1.24 17.30
CA VAL A 177 5.53 -1.75 17.53
C VAL A 177 4.75 -0.84 18.48
N SER A 178 5.41 -0.21 19.46
CA SER A 178 4.78 0.72 20.40
C SER A 178 4.17 1.92 19.69
N ARG A 179 4.84 2.44 18.65
CA ARG A 179 4.34 3.55 17.83
C ARG A 179 3.16 3.15 16.97
N ILE A 180 3.18 1.93 16.41
CA ILE A 180 2.06 1.41 15.64
C ILE A 180 0.82 1.25 16.54
N ILE A 181 0.97 0.64 17.72
CA ILE A 181 -0.15 0.47 18.67
C ILE A 181 -0.60 1.82 19.24
N GLN A 182 0.31 2.78 19.46
CA GLN A 182 -0.06 4.14 19.81
C GLN A 182 -0.97 4.77 18.74
N ALA A 183 -0.60 4.67 17.46
CA ALA A 183 -1.42 5.19 16.36
C ALA A 183 -2.79 4.48 16.26
N LEU A 184 -2.85 3.17 16.52
CA LEU A 184 -4.12 2.43 16.63
C LEU A 184 -5.00 2.98 17.77
N ASN A 185 -4.41 3.15 18.96
CA ASN A 185 -5.10 3.69 20.12
C ASN A 185 -5.61 5.12 19.86
N GLU A 186 -4.82 5.96 19.18
CA GLU A 186 -5.22 7.31 18.76
C GLU A 186 -6.34 7.30 17.71
N CYS A 187 -6.36 6.32 16.81
CA CYS A 187 -7.45 6.13 15.86
C CYS A 187 -8.77 5.81 16.58
N LEU A 188 -8.76 4.84 17.49
CA LEU A 188 -9.96 4.42 18.21
C LEU A 188 -10.46 5.50 19.17
N ALA A 189 -9.56 6.21 19.85
CA ALA A 189 -9.91 7.34 20.70
C ALA A 189 -10.63 8.47 19.95
N ALA A 190 -10.41 8.59 18.63
CA ALA A 190 -11.03 9.61 17.79
C ALA A 190 -12.38 9.18 17.20
N LEU A 191 -12.74 7.90 17.27
CA LEU A 191 -14.03 7.41 16.78
C LEU A 191 -15.18 7.71 17.78
N PRO A 192 -16.42 7.89 17.31
CA PRO A 192 -17.56 8.19 18.20
C PRO A 192 -17.85 7.03 19.16
N ARG A 193 -17.84 7.31 20.48
CA ARG A 193 -18.02 6.30 21.53
C ARG A 193 -19.33 5.53 21.41
N GLN A 194 -20.43 6.21 21.08
CA GLN A 194 -21.74 5.57 20.93
C GLN A 194 -21.70 4.48 19.84
N LEU A 195 -20.97 4.73 18.75
CA LEU A 195 -20.83 3.74 17.67
C LEU A 195 -19.91 2.58 18.05
N LEU A 196 -18.86 2.83 18.85
CA LEU A 196 -17.97 1.79 19.36
C LEU A 196 -18.70 0.79 20.26
N GLN A 197 -19.67 1.26 21.06
CA GLN A 197 -20.53 0.41 21.90
C GLN A 197 -21.45 -0.50 21.08
N GLU A 198 -21.79 -0.11 19.85
CA GLU A 198 -22.62 -0.89 18.91
C GLU A 198 -21.81 -1.92 18.10
N VAL A 199 -20.47 -1.92 18.20
CA VAL A 199 -19.61 -2.81 17.42
C VAL A 199 -19.86 -4.27 17.78
N CYS A 200 -20.34 -5.03 16.79
CA CYS A 200 -20.67 -6.44 16.89
C CYS A 200 -19.67 -7.36 16.16
N GLY A 201 -18.62 -6.81 15.57
CA GLY A 201 -17.54 -7.56 14.95
C GLY A 201 -16.34 -6.67 14.60
N ILE A 202 -15.13 -7.22 14.71
CA ILE A 202 -13.87 -6.53 14.42
C ILE A 202 -13.13 -7.28 13.32
N GLY A 203 -12.87 -6.61 12.19
CA GLY A 203 -11.95 -7.06 11.15
C GLY A 203 -10.62 -6.34 11.27
N VAL A 204 -9.52 -7.06 11.00
CA VAL A 204 -8.16 -6.51 11.07
C VAL A 204 -7.41 -6.89 9.79
N SER A 205 -6.76 -5.91 9.16
CA SER A 205 -5.79 -6.08 8.09
C SER A 205 -4.47 -5.38 8.44
N GLY A 206 -3.42 -5.65 7.68
CA GLY A 206 -2.18 -4.91 7.81
C GLY A 206 -1.14 -5.26 6.76
N GLN A 207 0.00 -4.57 6.83
CA GLN A 207 1.12 -4.77 5.91
C GLN A 207 1.60 -6.23 5.93
N MET A 208 1.70 -6.84 4.75
CA MET A 208 2.09 -8.24 4.58
C MET A 208 3.62 -8.44 4.67
N HIS A 209 4.05 -9.70 4.57
CA HIS A 209 5.44 -10.20 4.52
C HIS A 209 6.24 -10.10 5.82
N GLY A 210 6.16 -8.97 6.53
CA GLY A 210 6.96 -8.68 7.71
C GLY A 210 6.71 -9.66 8.87
N VAL A 211 7.62 -9.64 9.84
CA VAL A 211 7.54 -10.48 11.05
C VAL A 211 7.96 -9.70 12.30
N MET A 212 7.20 -9.92 13.38
CA MET A 212 7.57 -9.53 14.73
C MET A 212 7.44 -10.73 15.67
N PHE A 213 8.06 -10.62 16.84
CA PHE A 213 8.10 -11.65 17.86
C PHE A 213 7.55 -11.12 19.19
N TRP A 214 6.92 -11.99 19.97
CA TRP A 214 6.45 -11.65 21.31
C TRP A 214 6.49 -12.87 22.24
N LYS A 215 6.39 -12.60 23.54
CA LYS A 215 6.12 -13.63 24.56
C LYS A 215 4.62 -13.73 24.78
N THR A 216 4.02 -14.90 24.64
CA THR A 216 2.57 -15.08 24.63
C THR A 216 1.89 -14.49 25.87
N ASP A 217 2.42 -14.74 27.07
CA ASP A 217 1.82 -14.26 28.33
C ASP A 217 2.25 -12.84 28.74
N GLN A 218 3.22 -12.24 28.02
CA GLN A 218 3.80 -10.93 28.34
C GLN A 218 3.72 -9.97 27.15
N GLY A 219 3.01 -10.34 26.09
CA GLY A 219 3.01 -9.62 24.81
C GLY A 219 2.32 -8.27 24.91
N CYS A 220 1.39 -8.09 25.84
CA CYS A 220 0.77 -6.81 26.12
C CYS A 220 0.51 -6.59 27.61
N GLU A 221 0.45 -5.32 28.01
CA GLU A 221 -0.09 -4.88 29.28
C GLU A 221 -1.43 -4.17 29.05
N TRP A 222 -2.47 -4.63 29.73
CA TRP A 222 -3.76 -3.94 29.73
C TRP A 222 -3.77 -2.90 30.84
N ARG A 223 -4.00 -1.63 30.47
CA ARG A 223 -4.17 -0.52 31.41
C ARG A 223 -5.62 -0.08 31.41
N GLU A 224 -6.13 0.24 32.60
CA GLU A 224 -7.35 1.03 32.72
C GLU A 224 -7.06 2.44 32.16
N GLY A 225 -7.60 2.73 30.96
CA GLY A 225 -7.53 4.06 30.40
C GLY A 225 -8.45 5.02 31.17
N ARG A 226 -8.36 6.32 30.89
CA ARG A 226 -9.24 7.33 31.52
C ARG A 226 -10.74 7.12 31.24
N VAL A 227 -11.07 6.28 30.27
CA VAL A 227 -12.41 6.09 29.71
C VAL A 227 -12.73 4.60 29.54
N SER A 228 -11.80 3.82 29.00
CA SER A 228 -11.95 2.38 28.75
C SER A 228 -10.56 1.73 28.78
N PRO A 229 -10.47 0.40 29.00
CA PRO A 229 -9.20 -0.31 28.90
C PRO A 229 -8.56 -0.18 27.52
N VAL A 230 -7.24 -0.04 27.53
CA VAL A 230 -6.37 -0.05 26.34
C VAL A 230 -5.24 -1.04 26.59
N PHE A 231 -4.66 -1.61 25.54
CA PHE A 231 -3.44 -2.39 25.67
C PHE A 231 -2.25 -1.63 25.09
N GLU A 232 -1.10 -1.82 25.73
CA GLU A 232 0.21 -1.38 25.27
C GLU A 232 1.07 -2.63 25.01
N PRO A 233 2.02 -2.58 24.04
CA PRO A 233 2.95 -3.68 23.87
C PRO A 233 3.82 -3.91 25.10
N GLY A 234 4.03 -5.18 25.44
CA GLY A 234 4.91 -5.63 26.52
C GLY A 234 6.23 -6.17 25.96
N ALA A 235 6.50 -7.45 26.20
CA ALA A 235 7.67 -8.16 25.70
C ALA A 235 7.52 -8.49 24.20
N VAL A 236 7.82 -7.50 23.35
CA VAL A 236 7.78 -7.59 21.89
C VAL A 236 9.11 -7.17 21.26
N SER A 237 9.42 -7.71 20.09
CA SER A 237 10.48 -7.18 19.23
C SER A 237 9.99 -5.98 18.41
N HIS A 238 10.89 -5.28 17.72
CA HIS A 238 10.49 -4.48 16.56
C HIS A 238 9.89 -5.38 15.47
N LEU A 239 9.08 -4.78 14.60
CA LEU A 239 8.61 -5.39 13.37
C LEU A 239 9.71 -5.26 12.31
N VAL A 240 10.23 -6.39 11.81
CA VAL A 240 11.03 -6.38 10.58
C VAL A 240 10.08 -6.32 9.39
N THR A 241 10.21 -5.27 8.58
CA THR A 241 9.23 -4.95 7.54
C THR A 241 9.53 -5.65 6.22
N TRP A 242 8.56 -5.60 5.30
CA TRP A 242 8.69 -6.10 3.93
C TRP A 242 9.78 -5.38 3.11
N GLN A 243 10.21 -4.18 3.53
CA GLN A 243 11.27 -3.42 2.86
C GLN A 243 12.66 -3.85 3.30
N ASP A 244 12.75 -4.75 4.28
CA ASP A 244 14.02 -5.15 4.86
C ASP A 244 14.88 -5.88 3.82
N GLY A 245 16.09 -5.37 3.59
CA GLY A 245 17.05 -5.86 2.60
C GLY A 245 18.18 -6.72 3.17
N ARG A 246 18.11 -7.16 4.44
CA ARG A 246 19.24 -7.83 5.11
C ARG A 246 19.55 -9.21 4.52
N CYS A 247 18.58 -9.84 3.87
CA CYS A 247 18.77 -11.10 3.18
C CYS A 247 19.30 -10.82 1.76
N SER A 248 20.63 -10.86 1.61
CA SER A 248 21.25 -10.74 0.29
C SER A 248 20.79 -11.84 -0.66
N SER A 249 20.93 -11.62 -1.97
CA SER A 249 20.62 -12.65 -2.99
C SER A 249 21.37 -13.96 -2.74
N GLY A 250 22.64 -13.90 -2.34
CA GLY A 250 23.43 -15.07 -1.95
C GLY A 250 22.91 -15.76 -0.68
N PHE A 251 22.39 -15.01 0.29
CA PHE A 251 21.74 -15.59 1.46
C PHE A 251 20.44 -16.30 1.07
N LEU A 252 19.56 -15.65 0.30
CA LEU A 252 18.31 -16.24 -0.18
C LEU A 252 18.56 -17.51 -1.00
N ALA A 253 19.56 -17.50 -1.89
CA ALA A 253 19.95 -18.67 -2.69
C ALA A 253 20.54 -19.82 -1.84
N SER A 254 21.01 -19.53 -0.62
CA SER A 254 21.52 -20.54 0.31
C SER A 254 20.42 -21.20 1.17
N LEU A 255 19.21 -20.63 1.17
CA LEU A 255 18.09 -21.19 1.91
C LEU A 255 17.57 -22.47 1.23
N PRO A 256 16.96 -23.40 1.98
CA PRO A 256 16.35 -24.58 1.38
C PRO A 256 15.24 -24.18 0.39
N GLN A 257 15.13 -24.91 -0.72
CA GLN A 257 14.09 -24.63 -1.71
C GLN A 257 12.69 -24.89 -1.12
N PRO A 258 11.78 -23.91 -1.10
CA PRO A 258 10.44 -24.10 -0.58
C PRO A 258 9.55 -24.86 -1.56
N GLU A 259 8.55 -25.57 -1.04
CA GLU A 259 7.44 -26.07 -1.83
C GLU A 259 6.31 -25.03 -1.79
N SER A 260 6.48 -23.98 -2.58
CA SER A 260 5.60 -22.81 -2.66
C SER A 260 5.62 -22.24 -4.07
N HIS A 261 4.46 -21.85 -4.58
CA HIS A 261 4.35 -21.16 -5.87
C HIS A 261 4.84 -19.70 -5.82
N LEU A 262 5.09 -19.16 -4.62
CA LEU A 262 5.66 -17.84 -4.40
C LEU A 262 7.15 -17.93 -4.06
N SER A 263 7.95 -17.09 -4.73
CA SER A 263 9.36 -16.91 -4.42
C SER A 263 9.56 -16.35 -3.01
N VAL A 264 10.58 -16.84 -2.31
CA VAL A 264 11.05 -16.24 -1.06
C VAL A 264 11.85 -14.98 -1.39
N ALA A 265 11.59 -13.89 -0.68
CA ALA A 265 12.30 -12.62 -0.83
C ALA A 265 12.82 -12.10 0.53
N SER A 266 13.74 -11.14 0.48
CA SER A 266 14.16 -10.42 1.69
C SER A 266 12.96 -9.68 2.31
N GLY A 267 12.93 -9.61 3.65
CA GLY A 267 11.81 -9.05 4.41
C GLY A 267 10.65 -10.01 4.64
N PHE A 268 10.60 -11.17 3.96
CA PHE A 268 9.58 -12.19 4.23
C PHE A 268 9.88 -12.90 5.56
N GLY A 269 8.83 -13.21 6.32
CA GLY A 269 8.96 -13.71 7.69
C GLY A 269 9.91 -14.90 7.86
N CYS A 270 9.79 -15.95 7.03
CA CYS A 270 10.70 -17.10 7.14
C CYS A 270 12.14 -16.74 6.75
N ALA A 271 12.35 -15.93 5.72
CA ALA A 271 13.70 -15.48 5.34
C ALA A 271 14.35 -14.68 6.47
N THR A 272 13.58 -13.77 7.09
CA THR A 272 14.02 -12.99 8.25
C THR A 272 14.34 -13.88 9.45
N ILE A 273 13.50 -14.89 9.75
CA ILE A 273 13.76 -15.83 10.86
C ILE A 273 15.04 -16.64 10.58
N PHE A 274 15.26 -17.14 9.37
CA PHE A 274 16.52 -17.80 9.01
C PHE A 274 17.72 -16.86 9.20
N TRP A 275 17.59 -15.60 8.79
CA TRP A 275 18.66 -14.63 8.94
C TRP A 275 18.96 -14.35 10.42
N LEU A 276 17.92 -14.17 11.24
CA LEU A 276 18.07 -13.96 12.69
C LEU A 276 18.63 -15.19 13.38
N LEU A 277 18.26 -16.40 12.97
CA LEU A 277 18.83 -17.64 13.48
C LEU A 277 20.35 -17.69 13.28
N LYS A 278 20.83 -17.21 12.13
CA LYS A 278 22.26 -17.18 11.79
C LYS A 278 23.02 -16.04 12.48
N ASN A 279 22.43 -14.84 12.54
CA ASN A 279 23.15 -13.62 12.92
C ASN A 279 22.81 -13.11 14.33
N SER A 280 21.67 -13.50 14.90
CA SER A 280 21.18 -13.02 16.20
C SER A 280 20.30 -14.06 16.91
N PRO A 281 20.77 -15.30 17.13
CA PRO A 281 19.95 -16.38 17.69
C PRO A 281 19.44 -16.09 19.12
N GLU A 282 20.19 -15.33 19.91
CA GLU A 282 19.77 -14.94 21.27
C GLU A 282 18.51 -14.05 21.28
N LEU A 283 18.30 -13.26 20.22
CA LEU A 283 17.06 -12.49 20.06
C LEU A 283 15.87 -13.43 19.91
N LEU A 284 15.97 -14.44 19.03
CA LEU A 284 14.88 -15.39 18.79
C LEU A 284 14.55 -16.21 20.04
N LYS A 285 15.57 -16.63 20.81
CA LYS A 285 15.38 -17.38 22.07
C LYS A 285 14.59 -16.60 23.12
N SER A 286 14.47 -15.28 22.97
CA SER A 286 13.76 -14.42 23.93
C SER A 286 12.24 -14.42 23.72
N TYR A 287 11.73 -15.07 22.67
CA TYR A 287 10.31 -15.04 22.29
C TYR A 287 9.79 -16.45 22.00
N ASP A 288 8.48 -16.64 22.14
CA ASP A 288 7.80 -17.94 21.94
C ASP A 288 6.72 -17.90 20.84
N ALA A 289 6.42 -16.72 20.30
CA ALA A 289 5.47 -16.51 19.23
C ALA A 289 6.00 -15.52 18.18
N ALA A 290 5.55 -15.70 16.94
CA ALA A 290 5.81 -14.78 15.84
C ALA A 290 4.56 -14.60 14.97
N GLY A 291 4.55 -13.53 14.17
CA GLY A 291 3.46 -13.21 13.26
C GLY A 291 3.65 -11.84 12.63
N THR A 292 2.68 -11.40 11.83
CA THR A 292 2.61 -10.01 11.38
C THR A 292 2.11 -9.09 12.50
N ILE A 293 2.15 -7.77 12.29
CA ILE A 293 1.64 -6.79 13.25
C ILE A 293 0.14 -6.95 13.51
N HIS A 294 -0.65 -7.31 12.50
CA HIS A 294 -2.09 -7.52 12.63
C HIS A 294 -2.41 -8.88 13.26
N ASP A 295 -1.62 -9.93 13.02
CA ASP A 295 -1.74 -11.19 13.76
C ASP A 295 -1.49 -10.97 15.26
N TYR A 296 -0.46 -10.17 15.62
CA TYR A 296 -0.19 -9.77 17.00
C TYR A 296 -1.37 -9.02 17.64
N VAL A 297 -1.95 -8.03 16.95
CA VAL A 297 -3.13 -7.30 17.47
C VAL A 297 -4.31 -8.26 17.71
N VAL A 298 -4.59 -9.17 16.77
CA VAL A 298 -5.66 -10.16 16.95
C VAL A 298 -5.37 -11.08 18.13
N ALA A 299 -4.12 -11.54 18.29
CA ALA A 299 -3.71 -12.37 19.41
C ALA A 299 -3.90 -11.66 20.76
N MET A 300 -3.51 -10.39 20.87
CA MET A 300 -3.65 -9.62 22.11
C MET A 300 -5.12 -9.31 22.44
N LEU A 301 -5.93 -8.95 21.45
CA LEU A 301 -7.36 -8.69 21.65
C LEU A 301 -8.09 -9.94 22.13
N CYS A 302 -7.79 -11.10 21.54
CA CYS A 302 -8.45 -12.35 21.86
C CYS A 302 -7.84 -13.10 23.04
N GLY A 303 -6.63 -12.73 23.48
CA GLY A 303 -5.86 -13.49 24.46
C GLY A 303 -5.52 -14.89 23.95
N LEU A 304 -5.08 -15.00 22.69
CA LEU A 304 -4.81 -16.30 22.08
C LEU A 304 -3.57 -16.95 22.73
N PRO A 305 -3.63 -18.26 23.06
CA PRO A 305 -2.49 -18.98 23.63
C PRO A 305 -1.42 -19.33 22.58
N ARG A 306 -1.74 -19.17 21.30
CA ARG A 306 -0.81 -19.34 20.17
C ARG A 306 -1.12 -18.32 19.08
N SER A 307 -0.09 -17.94 18.35
CA SER A 307 -0.23 -17.09 17.16
C SER A 307 -1.09 -17.79 16.11
N LEU A 308 -2.01 -17.05 15.50
CA LEU A 308 -2.94 -17.53 14.47
C LEU A 308 -2.85 -16.60 13.25
N MET A 309 -2.65 -17.18 12.07
CA MET A 309 -2.41 -16.46 10.83
C MET A 309 -3.30 -17.00 9.72
N CYS A 310 -3.78 -16.13 8.82
CA CYS A 310 -4.47 -16.61 7.62
C CYS A 310 -3.50 -17.10 6.53
N ASP A 311 -4.02 -17.91 5.62
CA ASP A 311 -3.32 -18.38 4.42
C ASP A 311 -2.75 -17.25 3.54
N GLN A 312 -3.41 -16.08 3.51
CA GLN A 312 -2.94 -14.89 2.80
C GLN A 312 -1.58 -14.40 3.32
N ASN A 313 -1.46 -14.24 4.65
CA ASN A 313 -0.23 -13.81 5.31
C ASN A 313 0.81 -14.94 5.29
N ALA A 314 0.40 -16.19 5.48
CA ALA A 314 1.31 -17.33 5.50
C ALA A 314 2.01 -17.54 4.15
N ALA A 315 1.26 -17.44 3.04
CA ALA A 315 1.84 -17.47 1.69
C ALA A 315 2.90 -16.37 1.50
N SER A 316 2.69 -15.20 2.12
CA SER A 316 3.60 -14.06 2.07
C SER A 316 4.92 -14.26 2.83
N TRP A 317 5.07 -15.34 3.61
CA TRP A 317 6.31 -15.72 4.30
C TRP A 317 7.20 -16.70 3.50
N GLY A 318 6.69 -17.23 2.37
CA GLY A 318 7.48 -17.95 1.37
C GLY A 318 7.76 -19.44 1.61
N TYR A 319 7.34 -20.03 2.74
CA TYR A 319 7.45 -21.48 3.02
C TYR A 319 6.09 -22.10 3.37
N PHE A 320 5.04 -21.61 2.72
CA PHE A 320 3.68 -22.07 2.90
C PHE A 320 3.15 -22.60 1.57
N ASN A 321 2.71 -23.84 1.56
CA ASN A 321 2.09 -24.45 0.39
C ASN A 321 0.58 -24.15 0.42
N THR A 322 0.11 -23.41 -0.58
CA THR A 322 -1.30 -22.99 -0.65
C THR A 322 -2.25 -24.08 -1.14
N GLN A 323 -1.74 -25.17 -1.73
CA GLN A 323 -2.55 -26.33 -2.11
C GLN A 323 -2.82 -27.23 -0.90
N SER A 324 -1.77 -27.57 -0.15
CA SER A 324 -1.89 -28.39 1.07
C SER A 324 -2.33 -27.58 2.29
N GLN A 325 -2.35 -26.24 2.18
CA GLN A 325 -2.72 -25.30 3.25
C GLN A 325 -1.85 -25.49 4.50
N SER A 326 -0.55 -25.70 4.30
CA SER A 326 0.39 -26.01 5.38
C SER A 326 1.77 -25.40 5.16
N TRP A 327 2.45 -25.07 6.25
CA TRP A 327 3.88 -24.78 6.24
C TRP A 327 4.69 -25.96 5.69
N ASN A 328 5.81 -25.70 5.02
CA ASN A 328 6.76 -26.72 4.57
C ASN A 328 7.58 -27.28 5.75
N LEU A 329 6.92 -27.90 6.73
CA LEU A 329 7.50 -28.25 8.03
C LEU A 329 8.70 -29.20 7.94
N GLU A 330 8.68 -30.16 7.01
CA GLU A 330 9.78 -31.10 6.82
C GLU A 330 11.06 -30.38 6.37
N ILE A 331 10.94 -29.51 5.36
CA ILE A 331 12.01 -28.67 4.84
C ILE A 331 12.56 -27.75 5.92
N LEU A 332 11.66 -27.06 6.63
CA LEU A 332 12.02 -26.12 7.69
C LEU A 332 12.74 -26.83 8.85
N ARG A 333 12.22 -27.95 9.36
CA ARG A 333 12.87 -28.71 10.44
C ARG A 333 14.25 -29.23 10.04
N ALA A 334 14.38 -29.78 8.83
CA ALA A 334 15.66 -30.32 8.34
C ALA A 334 16.76 -29.24 8.25
N SER A 335 16.36 -27.98 8.03
CA SER A 335 17.28 -26.83 7.99
C SER A 335 17.56 -26.17 9.35
N GLY A 336 17.01 -26.72 10.44
CA GLY A 336 17.18 -26.17 11.80
C GLY A 336 16.29 -24.95 12.09
N PHE A 337 15.28 -24.67 11.26
CA PHE A 337 14.35 -23.56 11.48
C PHE A 337 13.55 -23.76 12.79
N PRO A 338 13.33 -22.70 13.59
CA PRO A 338 12.55 -22.78 14.84
C PRO A 338 11.04 -22.87 14.55
N VAL A 339 10.57 -24.05 14.14
CA VAL A 339 9.16 -24.26 13.73
C VAL A 339 8.11 -23.97 14.81
N HIS A 340 8.50 -23.90 16.08
CA HIS A 340 7.60 -23.50 17.16
C HIS A 340 7.15 -22.03 17.07
N LEU A 341 7.92 -21.18 16.38
CA LEU A 341 7.55 -19.78 16.12
C LEU A 341 6.52 -19.64 14.98
N LEU A 342 6.28 -20.69 14.20
CA LEU A 342 5.29 -20.62 13.12
C LEU A 342 3.87 -20.50 13.71
N PRO A 343 3.08 -19.54 13.23
CA PRO A 343 1.66 -19.45 13.59
C PRO A 343 0.88 -20.69 13.17
N ASP A 344 -0.17 -21.00 13.92
CA ASP A 344 -1.22 -21.89 13.44
C ASP A 344 -1.98 -21.21 12.28
N ILE A 345 -2.49 -22.00 11.35
CA ILE A 345 -3.13 -21.51 10.13
C ILE A 345 -4.64 -21.57 10.27
N ALA A 346 -5.30 -20.49 9.89
CA ALA A 346 -6.75 -20.39 9.78
C ALA A 346 -7.18 -19.87 8.40
N GLU A 347 -8.43 -20.13 8.05
CA GLU A 347 -9.02 -19.65 6.80
C GLU A 347 -9.32 -18.16 6.87
N ALA A 348 -8.99 -17.40 5.83
CA ALA A 348 -9.36 -15.99 5.72
C ALA A 348 -10.89 -15.80 5.82
N GLY A 349 -11.33 -14.83 6.63
CA GLY A 349 -12.75 -14.59 6.91
C GLY A 349 -13.37 -15.46 8.01
N SER A 350 -12.60 -16.41 8.57
CA SER A 350 -12.98 -17.08 9.82
C SER A 350 -12.81 -16.16 11.04
N VAL A 351 -13.37 -16.56 12.18
CA VAL A 351 -13.25 -15.83 13.45
C VAL A 351 -12.06 -16.41 14.21
N ALA A 352 -11.09 -15.56 14.56
CA ALA A 352 -9.92 -15.94 15.35
C ALA A 352 -10.28 -16.16 16.82
N GLY A 353 -11.22 -15.37 17.33
CA GLY A 353 -11.62 -15.40 18.73
C GLY A 353 -12.60 -14.29 19.08
N ARG A 354 -12.65 -13.93 20.36
CA ARG A 354 -13.49 -12.85 20.88
C ARG A 354 -12.67 -11.96 21.79
N THR A 355 -12.99 -10.67 21.83
CA THR A 355 -12.30 -9.72 22.73
C THR A 355 -12.33 -10.23 24.17
N SER A 356 -11.15 -10.37 24.77
CA SER A 356 -10.98 -10.88 26.14
C SER A 356 -11.43 -9.86 27.21
N ARG A 357 -11.43 -8.57 26.84
CA ARG A 357 -11.80 -7.41 27.65
C ARG A 357 -12.59 -6.41 26.81
N ALA A 358 -13.22 -5.44 27.46
CA ALA A 358 -13.73 -4.26 26.76
C ALA A 358 -12.54 -3.43 26.22
N TRP A 359 -12.71 -2.79 25.07
CA TRP A 359 -11.62 -2.09 24.38
C TRP A 359 -12.14 -0.82 23.69
N PHE A 360 -11.75 0.37 24.17
CA PHE A 360 -12.33 1.65 23.70
C PHE A 360 -13.86 1.65 23.62
N GLU A 361 -14.57 1.20 24.66
CA GLU A 361 -16.04 1.03 24.70
C GLU A 361 -16.59 -0.15 23.88
N ILE A 362 -15.78 -0.81 23.06
CA ILE A 362 -16.19 -2.02 22.34
C ILE A 362 -16.45 -3.11 23.38
N PRO A 363 -17.63 -3.78 23.32
CA PRO A 363 -17.98 -4.80 24.30
C PRO A 363 -16.95 -5.93 24.40
N LYS A 364 -16.79 -6.44 25.62
CA LYS A 364 -16.11 -7.73 25.83
C LYS A 364 -16.91 -8.83 25.11
N GLY A 365 -16.21 -9.78 24.50
CA GLY A 365 -16.82 -10.91 23.80
C GLY A 365 -17.17 -10.61 22.34
N THR A 366 -16.84 -9.43 21.81
CA THR A 366 -17.03 -9.09 20.41
C THR A 366 -16.16 -10.00 19.51
N PRO A 367 -16.73 -10.67 18.50
CA PRO A 367 -15.98 -11.49 17.55
C PRO A 367 -14.87 -10.70 16.84
N VAL A 368 -13.70 -11.31 16.71
CA VAL A 368 -12.55 -10.77 15.98
C VAL A 368 -12.21 -11.73 14.83
N GLY A 369 -12.16 -11.22 13.60
CA GLY A 369 -11.74 -11.98 12.44
C GLY A 369 -10.26 -12.36 12.48
N VAL A 370 -9.88 -13.43 11.79
CA VAL A 370 -8.47 -13.71 11.52
C VAL A 370 -7.89 -12.54 10.72
N ALA A 371 -6.66 -12.15 11.05
CA ALA A 371 -6.01 -10.99 10.48
C ALA A 371 -5.74 -11.21 8.97
N LEU A 372 -6.14 -10.26 8.13
CA LEU A 372 -6.10 -10.35 6.67
C LEU A 372 -4.90 -9.61 6.07
N GLY A 373 -4.48 -9.99 4.86
CA GLY A 373 -3.54 -9.18 4.09
C GLY A 373 -4.18 -7.87 3.61
N ASP A 374 -3.42 -6.77 3.66
CA ASP A 374 -3.88 -5.44 3.23
C ASP A 374 -4.35 -5.42 1.76
N LEU A 375 -3.65 -6.12 0.86
CA LEU A 375 -4.03 -6.30 -0.54
C LEU A 375 -5.40 -6.95 -0.69
N GLN A 376 -5.63 -8.07 0.00
CA GLN A 376 -6.88 -8.82 -0.10
C GLN A 376 -8.05 -8.03 0.48
N ALA A 377 -7.84 -7.40 1.64
CA ALA A 377 -8.85 -6.53 2.25
C ALA A 377 -9.15 -5.32 1.35
N SER A 378 -8.13 -4.68 0.80
CA SER A 378 -8.25 -3.58 -0.16
C SER A 378 -9.09 -3.96 -1.37
N VAL A 379 -8.78 -5.08 -2.03
CA VAL A 379 -9.53 -5.56 -3.20
C VAL A 379 -10.97 -5.88 -2.81
N TYR A 380 -11.19 -6.52 -1.67
CA TYR A 380 -12.53 -6.85 -1.16
C TYR A 380 -13.40 -5.61 -0.91
N SER A 381 -12.79 -4.48 -0.52
CA SER A 381 -13.52 -3.22 -0.28
C SER A 381 -14.18 -2.62 -1.52
N CYS A 382 -13.69 -2.96 -2.71
CA CYS A 382 -14.16 -2.41 -3.98
C CYS A 382 -14.82 -3.45 -4.89
N MET A 383 -14.40 -4.72 -4.80
CA MET A 383 -14.87 -5.78 -5.68
C MET A 383 -16.31 -6.18 -5.33
N ALA A 384 -17.27 -5.61 -6.06
CA ALA A 384 -18.69 -5.91 -5.86
C ALA A 384 -19.12 -7.21 -6.57
N LYS A 385 -18.40 -7.63 -7.62
CA LYS A 385 -18.55 -8.93 -8.28
C LYS A 385 -17.17 -9.55 -8.49
N ARG A 386 -17.12 -10.89 -8.56
CA ARG A 386 -15.89 -11.63 -8.90
C ARG A 386 -15.33 -11.28 -10.28
N THR A 387 -16.15 -10.72 -11.17
CA THR A 387 -15.79 -10.26 -12.51
C THR A 387 -15.22 -8.84 -12.53
N ASP A 388 -14.98 -8.22 -11.37
CA ASP A 388 -14.36 -6.89 -11.31
C ASP A 388 -12.84 -7.02 -11.18
N ALA A 389 -12.11 -6.22 -11.95
CA ALA A 389 -10.70 -5.97 -11.71
C ALA A 389 -10.51 -4.65 -10.95
N VAL A 390 -9.60 -4.64 -9.97
CA VAL A 390 -9.29 -3.46 -9.16
C VAL A 390 -7.95 -2.90 -9.60
N LEU A 391 -7.96 -1.66 -10.10
CA LEU A 391 -6.78 -0.92 -10.53
C LEU A 391 -6.49 0.21 -9.53
N ASN A 392 -5.42 0.09 -8.76
CA ASN A 392 -4.96 1.12 -7.84
C ASN A 392 -3.69 1.79 -8.37
N ILE A 393 -3.75 3.09 -8.68
CA ILE A 393 -2.58 3.90 -9.05
C ILE A 393 -2.38 5.00 -8.02
N SER A 394 -1.41 4.77 -7.12
CA SER A 394 -0.98 5.70 -6.08
C SER A 394 0.52 5.98 -6.29
N THR A 395 1.39 5.76 -5.30
CA THR A 395 2.84 5.80 -5.51
C THR A 395 3.29 4.80 -6.57
N SER A 396 2.78 3.58 -6.52
CA SER A 396 2.98 2.48 -7.47
C SER A 396 1.65 2.12 -8.15
N VAL A 397 1.65 1.10 -9.02
CA VAL A 397 0.43 0.57 -9.65
C VAL A 397 0.19 -0.88 -9.26
N GLN A 398 -1.05 -1.22 -8.95
CA GLN A 398 -1.50 -2.60 -8.77
C GLN A 398 -2.78 -2.83 -9.56
N LEU A 399 -2.82 -3.91 -10.33
CA LEU A 399 -4.01 -4.43 -10.98
C LEU A 399 -4.27 -5.83 -10.44
N ALA A 400 -5.39 -6.01 -9.76
CA ALA A 400 -5.79 -7.28 -9.16
C ALA A 400 -7.12 -7.76 -9.74
N THR A 401 -7.25 -9.06 -9.96
CA THR A 401 -8.50 -9.70 -10.38
C THR A 401 -8.65 -11.07 -9.75
N SER A 402 -9.88 -11.47 -9.46
CA SER A 402 -10.17 -12.81 -8.95
C SER A 402 -9.96 -13.86 -10.03
N MET A 403 -9.31 -14.97 -9.67
CA MET A 403 -9.16 -16.13 -10.53
C MET A 403 -10.39 -17.02 -10.47
N PRO A 404 -10.76 -17.70 -11.58
CA PRO A 404 -11.87 -18.65 -11.59
C PRO A 404 -11.73 -19.74 -10.53
N SER A 405 -12.86 -20.23 -10.02
CA SER A 405 -12.88 -21.34 -9.06
C SER A 405 -12.15 -22.56 -9.63
N GLY A 406 -11.30 -23.19 -8.82
CA GLY A 406 -10.48 -24.33 -9.22
C GLY A 406 -9.15 -23.98 -9.90
N PHE A 407 -8.89 -22.69 -10.18
CA PHE A 407 -7.55 -22.27 -10.60
C PHE A 407 -6.51 -22.61 -9.54
N GLN A 408 -5.35 -23.09 -9.98
CA GLN A 408 -4.19 -23.40 -9.15
C GLN A 408 -2.94 -22.84 -9.83
N PRO A 409 -2.12 -22.05 -9.14
CA PRO A 409 -0.86 -21.57 -9.69
C PRO A 409 0.14 -22.73 -9.85
N ALA A 410 1.05 -22.58 -10.82
CA ALA A 410 2.17 -23.49 -10.99
C ALA A 410 2.98 -23.57 -9.69
N GLN A 411 3.35 -24.78 -9.26
CA GLN A 411 4.01 -24.98 -7.97
C GLN A 411 5.46 -24.50 -7.93
N THR A 412 6.08 -24.28 -9.09
CA THR A 412 7.41 -23.69 -9.18
C THR A 412 7.27 -22.18 -9.37
N PRO A 413 7.87 -21.37 -8.49
CA PRO A 413 7.83 -19.92 -8.64
C PRO A 413 8.66 -19.49 -9.85
N ASP A 414 8.17 -18.51 -10.60
CA ASP A 414 8.90 -17.86 -11.69
C ASP A 414 9.16 -16.39 -11.31
N PRO A 415 10.39 -16.03 -10.90
CA PRO A 415 10.74 -14.65 -10.57
C PRO A 415 10.61 -13.67 -11.75
N ALA A 416 10.62 -14.16 -12.98
CA ALA A 416 10.45 -13.36 -14.19
C ALA A 416 8.98 -13.22 -14.61
N ALA A 417 8.04 -13.87 -13.91
CA ALA A 417 6.63 -13.71 -14.19
C ALA A 417 6.15 -12.30 -13.77
N PRO A 418 5.50 -11.54 -14.67
CA PRO A 418 5.00 -10.20 -14.35
C PRO A 418 3.73 -10.22 -13.48
N VAL A 419 3.08 -11.37 -13.37
CA VAL A 419 1.85 -11.59 -12.59
C VAL A 419 2.14 -12.58 -11.48
N THR A 420 1.73 -12.23 -10.26
CA THR A 420 1.83 -13.08 -9.08
C THR A 420 0.44 -13.46 -8.59
N TYR A 421 0.28 -14.70 -8.08
CA TYR A 421 -0.99 -15.22 -7.61
C TYR A 421 -1.00 -15.30 -6.08
N PHE A 422 -1.85 -14.50 -5.43
CA PHE A 422 -1.97 -14.49 -3.97
C PHE A 422 -3.24 -15.20 -3.52
N PRO A 423 -3.22 -15.97 -2.41
CA PRO A 423 -4.45 -16.51 -1.83
C PRO A 423 -5.48 -15.42 -1.57
N TYR A 424 -6.73 -15.78 -1.80
CA TYR A 424 -7.91 -14.97 -1.57
C TYR A 424 -8.95 -15.77 -0.79
N PHE A 425 -10.14 -15.21 -0.58
CA PHE A 425 -11.23 -15.89 0.11
C PHE A 425 -11.70 -17.15 -0.65
N ASP A 426 -12.30 -18.08 0.09
CA ASP A 426 -12.83 -19.36 -0.43
C ASP A 426 -11.79 -20.21 -1.18
N ARG A 427 -10.52 -20.15 -0.75
CA ARG A 427 -9.38 -20.85 -1.38
C ARG A 427 -9.21 -20.55 -2.87
N THR A 428 -9.61 -19.35 -3.27
CA THR A 428 -9.35 -18.81 -4.61
C THR A 428 -8.05 -18.01 -4.61
N TYR A 429 -7.70 -17.45 -5.77
CA TYR A 429 -6.51 -16.61 -5.92
C TYR A 429 -6.86 -15.26 -6.51
N LEU A 430 -6.08 -14.24 -6.17
CA LEU A 430 -5.98 -13.00 -6.93
C LEU A 430 -4.77 -13.10 -7.87
N ALA A 431 -4.97 -12.84 -9.15
CA ALA A 431 -3.87 -12.51 -10.06
C ALA A 431 -3.54 -11.03 -9.91
N VAL A 432 -2.26 -10.71 -9.69
CA VAL A 432 -1.82 -9.35 -9.41
C VAL A 432 -0.62 -8.99 -10.29
N ALA A 433 -0.80 -7.95 -11.10
CA ALA A 433 0.30 -7.22 -11.73
C ALA A 433 0.62 -5.99 -10.87
N ALA A 434 1.85 -5.93 -10.35
CA ALA A 434 2.29 -4.87 -9.45
C ALA A 434 3.50 -4.14 -10.03
N SER A 435 3.26 -2.98 -10.65
CA SER A 435 4.32 -2.14 -11.19
C SER A 435 4.89 -1.24 -10.11
N LEU A 436 6.22 -1.13 -10.07
CA LEU A 436 6.93 -0.17 -9.22
C LEU A 436 6.75 1.28 -9.68
N ASN A 437 6.27 1.50 -10.91
CA ASN A 437 6.27 2.79 -11.61
C ASN A 437 4.85 3.34 -11.77
N GLY A 438 4.40 4.13 -10.77
CA GLY A 438 3.10 4.77 -10.75
C GLY A 438 3.20 6.29 -10.61
N GLY A 439 2.55 6.84 -9.58
CA GLY A 439 2.62 8.26 -9.25
C GLY A 439 4.01 8.73 -8.82
N ASN A 440 4.90 7.83 -8.37
CA ASN A 440 6.30 8.18 -8.12
C ASN A 440 7.03 8.65 -9.39
N VAL A 441 6.72 8.11 -10.57
CA VAL A 441 7.34 8.59 -11.82
C VAL A 441 6.82 9.96 -12.20
N LEU A 442 5.53 10.24 -11.96
CA LEU A 442 4.99 11.60 -12.10
C LEU A 442 5.70 12.57 -11.15
N ALA A 443 5.97 12.14 -9.91
CA ALA A 443 6.72 12.93 -8.94
C ALA A 443 8.15 13.18 -9.38
N THR A 444 8.87 12.16 -9.86
CA THR A 444 10.21 12.29 -10.43
C THR A 444 10.22 13.28 -11.60
N PHE A 445 9.22 13.21 -12.49
CA PHE A 445 9.11 14.14 -13.61
C PHE A 445 8.86 15.58 -13.14
N VAL A 446 7.97 15.78 -12.15
CA VAL A 446 7.73 17.11 -11.55
C VAL A 446 8.97 17.66 -10.86
N HIS A 447 9.69 16.84 -10.08
CA HIS A 447 10.94 17.23 -9.44
C HIS A 447 12.00 17.65 -10.46
N MET A 448 12.10 16.91 -11.56
CA MET A 448 13.00 17.28 -12.67
C MET A 448 12.65 18.64 -13.26
N LEU A 449 11.35 18.93 -13.49
CA LEU A 449 10.91 20.23 -14.00
C LEU A 449 11.18 21.38 -13.02
N VAL A 450 10.93 21.17 -11.72
CA VAL A 450 11.23 22.16 -10.68
C VAL A 450 12.73 22.46 -10.64
N GLN A 451 13.58 21.43 -10.71
CA GLN A 451 15.03 21.61 -10.74
C GLN A 451 15.48 22.41 -11.97
N TRP A 452 14.97 22.08 -13.17
CA TRP A 452 15.32 22.82 -14.38
C TRP A 452 14.89 24.30 -14.33
N MET A 453 13.73 24.59 -13.75
CA MET A 453 13.30 25.97 -13.56
C MET A 453 14.21 26.71 -12.58
N MET A 454 14.62 26.05 -11.49
CA MET A 454 15.60 26.60 -10.55
C MET A 454 16.94 26.89 -11.24
N ASP A 455 17.45 25.98 -12.07
CA ASP A 455 18.69 26.16 -12.83
C ASP A 455 18.60 27.36 -13.81
N LEU A 456 17.39 27.70 -14.26
CA LEU A 456 17.08 28.88 -15.08
C LEU A 456 16.77 30.15 -14.25
N GLY A 457 16.85 30.09 -12.93
CA GLY A 457 16.60 31.22 -12.03
C GLY A 457 15.12 31.47 -11.72
N LEU A 458 14.26 30.47 -11.88
CA LEU A 458 12.82 30.53 -11.58
C LEU A 458 12.46 29.61 -10.41
N GLU A 459 11.91 30.18 -9.35
CA GLU A 459 11.36 29.41 -8.23
C GLU A 459 9.87 29.12 -8.46
N VAL A 460 9.49 27.84 -8.43
CA VAL A 460 8.11 27.39 -8.63
C VAL A 460 7.78 26.27 -7.66
N GLU A 461 6.60 26.33 -7.05
CA GLU A 461 6.11 25.26 -6.20
C GLU A 461 5.72 24.00 -7.00
N GLU A 462 6.02 22.81 -6.48
CA GLU A 462 5.62 21.53 -7.10
C GLU A 462 4.11 21.45 -7.40
N SER A 463 3.29 21.95 -6.48
CA SER A 463 1.81 22.00 -6.61
C SER A 463 1.40 22.74 -7.89
N THR A 464 2.09 23.84 -8.20
CA THR A 464 1.88 24.64 -9.40
C THR A 464 2.30 23.84 -10.63
N VAL A 465 3.45 23.18 -10.60
CA VAL A 465 3.91 22.33 -11.72
C VAL A 465 2.92 21.23 -12.02
N TYR A 466 2.47 20.46 -11.02
CA TYR A 466 1.44 19.43 -11.19
C TYR A 466 0.19 19.98 -11.88
N SER A 467 -0.35 21.10 -11.39
CA SER A 467 -1.57 21.68 -11.95
C SER A 467 -1.41 22.09 -13.42
N ARG A 468 -0.29 22.75 -13.77
CA ARG A 468 0.01 23.22 -15.12
C ARG A 468 0.30 22.07 -16.07
N MET A 469 1.03 21.06 -15.59
CA MET A 469 1.37 19.84 -16.32
C MET A 469 0.10 19.08 -16.73
N ILE A 470 -0.82 18.85 -15.79
CA ILE A 470 -2.10 18.17 -16.06
C ILE A 470 -2.98 19.03 -16.99
N GLN A 471 -3.05 20.34 -16.76
CA GLN A 471 -3.82 21.25 -17.61
C GLN A 471 -3.32 21.25 -19.06
N ALA A 472 -2.01 21.34 -19.28
CA ALA A 472 -1.40 21.32 -20.60
C ALA A 472 -1.64 19.99 -21.33
N ALA A 473 -1.59 18.88 -20.59
CA ALA A 473 -1.81 17.53 -21.12
C ALA A 473 -3.27 17.26 -21.47
N ALA A 474 -4.21 17.84 -20.72
CA ALA A 474 -5.65 17.77 -21.02
C ALA A 474 -6.00 18.45 -22.35
N GLN A 475 -5.22 19.45 -22.80
CA GLN A 475 -5.39 20.11 -24.10
C GLN A 475 -4.87 19.27 -25.27
N GLN A 476 -4.00 18.29 -25.02
CA GLN A 476 -3.53 17.38 -26.06
C GLN A 476 -4.51 16.23 -26.18
N ARG A 477 -5.01 15.96 -27.39
CA ARG A 477 -5.84 14.77 -27.63
C ARG A 477 -5.00 13.50 -27.65
N ASP A 478 -3.83 13.57 -28.28
CA ASP A 478 -2.92 12.44 -28.49
C ASP A 478 -1.47 12.93 -28.63
N THR A 479 -0.53 11.99 -28.69
CA THR A 479 0.89 12.22 -28.96
C THR A 479 1.51 10.95 -29.59
N CYS A 480 2.43 11.15 -30.52
CA CYS A 480 3.27 10.10 -31.09
C CYS A 480 4.46 9.73 -30.19
N LEU A 481 4.78 10.59 -29.21
CA LEU A 481 5.85 10.35 -28.23
C LEU A 481 5.51 9.14 -27.37
N THR A 482 6.47 8.22 -27.23
CA THR A 482 6.30 7.03 -26.39
C THR A 482 7.28 7.09 -25.23
N ILE A 483 6.77 6.98 -24.01
CA ILE A 483 7.57 6.96 -22.79
C ILE A 483 7.34 5.62 -22.09
N THR A 484 8.41 4.87 -21.87
CA THR A 484 8.41 3.70 -20.99
C THR A 484 8.93 4.14 -19.62
N PRO A 485 8.06 4.27 -18.60
CA PRO A 485 8.38 4.99 -17.37
C PRO A 485 9.09 4.14 -16.31
N THR A 486 9.89 3.14 -16.69
CA THR A 486 10.52 2.19 -15.77
C THR A 486 11.77 2.75 -15.07
N VAL A 487 11.66 3.95 -14.48
CA VAL A 487 12.78 4.63 -13.79
C VAL A 487 13.23 3.89 -12.52
N LEU A 488 12.38 3.02 -11.96
CA LEU A 488 12.69 2.19 -10.80
C LEU A 488 12.91 0.71 -11.15
N GLY A 489 13.03 0.37 -12.44
CA GLY A 489 12.96 -1.02 -12.89
C GLY A 489 11.59 -1.64 -12.61
N GLU A 490 11.47 -2.94 -12.84
CA GLU A 490 10.30 -3.73 -12.41
C GLU A 490 10.73 -4.99 -11.67
N ARG A 491 9.84 -5.57 -10.86
CA ARG A 491 10.18 -6.77 -10.08
C ARG A 491 10.65 -7.94 -10.96
N HIS A 492 10.01 -8.11 -12.11
CA HIS A 492 10.31 -9.16 -13.08
C HIS A 492 11.41 -8.75 -14.09
N LEU A 493 11.77 -7.46 -14.16
CA LEU A 493 12.79 -6.88 -15.04
C LEU A 493 13.54 -5.75 -14.31
N PRO A 494 14.38 -6.07 -13.31
CA PRO A 494 14.96 -5.06 -12.41
C PRO A 494 15.95 -4.12 -13.10
N ASP A 495 16.63 -4.59 -14.14
CA ASP A 495 17.66 -3.83 -14.87
C ASP A 495 17.07 -2.94 -15.98
N GLN A 496 15.75 -3.00 -16.22
CA GLN A 496 15.11 -2.21 -17.27
C GLN A 496 14.92 -0.76 -16.84
N LEU A 497 15.64 0.18 -17.47
CA LEU A 497 15.49 1.61 -17.22
C LEU A 497 14.50 2.28 -18.18
N ALA A 498 14.06 3.48 -17.79
CA ALA A 498 13.12 4.27 -18.59
C ALA A 498 13.69 4.65 -19.96
N SER A 499 12.81 4.80 -20.94
CA SER A 499 13.17 5.23 -22.29
C SER A 499 12.12 6.14 -22.91
N VAL A 500 12.56 6.99 -23.83
CA VAL A 500 11.70 7.87 -24.63
C VAL A 500 12.01 7.63 -26.10
N THR A 501 10.99 7.32 -26.89
CA THR A 501 11.12 7.02 -28.33
C THR A 501 10.10 7.79 -29.15
N ARG A 502 10.27 7.78 -30.48
CA ARG A 502 9.42 8.50 -31.45
C ARG A 502 9.33 10.01 -31.20
N ILE A 503 10.47 10.61 -30.85
CA ILE A 503 10.58 12.05 -30.62
C ILE A 503 10.40 12.79 -31.95
N SER A 504 9.35 13.60 -32.03
CA SER A 504 9.09 14.55 -33.12
C SER A 504 9.17 15.97 -32.57
N SER A 505 9.64 16.93 -33.37
CA SER A 505 9.67 18.35 -32.98
C SER A 505 8.29 18.93 -32.67
N SER A 506 7.21 18.31 -33.16
CA SER A 506 5.81 18.70 -32.90
C SER A 506 5.29 18.29 -31.51
N ASP A 507 5.91 17.29 -30.87
CA ASP A 507 5.34 16.56 -29.72
C ASP A 507 6.14 16.77 -28.42
N LEU A 508 6.91 17.86 -28.34
CA LEU A 508 7.80 18.17 -27.22
C LEU A 508 7.24 19.18 -26.22
N THR A 509 5.97 19.59 -26.38
CA THR A 509 5.34 20.48 -25.39
C THR A 509 5.11 19.73 -24.07
N LEU A 510 5.05 20.47 -22.96
CA LEU A 510 4.75 19.90 -21.63
C LEU A 510 3.51 19.00 -21.64
N GLY A 511 2.48 19.38 -22.42
CA GLY A 511 1.26 18.59 -22.54
C GLY A 511 1.46 17.25 -23.24
N HIS A 512 2.23 17.20 -24.33
CA HIS A 512 2.49 15.96 -25.06
C HIS A 512 3.35 15.01 -24.21
N VAL A 513 4.43 15.51 -23.61
CA VAL A 513 5.31 14.71 -22.74
C VAL A 513 4.54 14.13 -21.56
N THR A 514 3.71 14.94 -20.90
CA THR A 514 2.89 14.48 -19.77
C THR A 514 1.86 13.44 -20.18
N ARG A 515 1.18 13.62 -21.32
CA ARG A 515 0.23 12.60 -21.81
C ARG A 515 0.94 11.30 -22.17
N ALA A 516 2.10 11.38 -22.83
CA ALA A 516 2.94 10.22 -23.12
C ALA A 516 3.37 9.51 -21.84
N LEU A 517 3.71 10.25 -20.79
CA LEU A 517 4.08 9.68 -19.48
C LEU A 517 2.90 8.97 -18.81
N CYS A 518 1.71 9.61 -18.80
CA CYS A 518 0.49 8.99 -18.26
C CYS A 518 0.12 7.72 -19.03
N ARG A 519 0.23 7.75 -20.37
CA ARG A 519 0.04 6.58 -21.24
C ARG A 519 1.05 5.49 -20.93
N GLY A 520 2.32 5.86 -20.76
CA GLY A 520 3.42 4.96 -20.43
C GLY A 520 3.17 4.17 -19.14
N ILE A 521 2.62 4.81 -18.11
CA ILE A 521 2.28 4.14 -16.83
C ILE A 521 1.26 3.03 -17.08
N VAL A 522 0.22 3.32 -17.86
CA VAL A 522 -0.84 2.36 -18.19
C VAL A 522 -0.33 1.27 -19.13
N GLN A 523 0.50 1.61 -20.11
CA GLN A 523 1.09 0.65 -21.04
C GLN A 523 2.07 -0.31 -20.36
N ASN A 524 2.86 0.17 -19.40
CA ASN A 524 3.76 -0.68 -18.60
C ASN A 524 2.97 -1.73 -17.80
N LEU A 525 1.84 -1.33 -17.20
CA LEU A 525 0.93 -2.28 -16.57
C LEU A 525 0.34 -3.27 -17.59
N HIS A 526 -0.07 -2.78 -18.77
CA HIS A 526 -0.63 -3.62 -19.82
C HIS A 526 0.40 -4.64 -20.36
N SER A 527 1.69 -4.31 -20.40
CA SER A 527 2.75 -5.27 -20.75
C SER A 527 2.92 -6.37 -19.70
N MET A 528 2.55 -6.11 -18.43
CA MET A 528 2.55 -7.13 -17.39
C MET A 528 1.31 -8.01 -17.44
N LEU A 529 0.13 -7.41 -17.59
CA LEU A 529 -1.15 -8.10 -17.63
C LEU A 529 -2.04 -7.49 -18.73
N PRO A 530 -2.02 -8.08 -19.95
CA PRO A 530 -2.82 -7.60 -21.08
C PRO A 530 -4.32 -7.70 -20.81
N PHE A 531 -5.11 -6.78 -21.38
CA PHE A 531 -6.57 -6.82 -21.20
C PHE A 531 -7.21 -8.07 -21.80
N GLN A 532 -6.59 -8.68 -22.82
CA GLN A 532 -7.05 -9.93 -23.41
C GLN A 532 -7.08 -11.03 -22.35
N GLN A 533 -6.05 -11.10 -21.52
CA GLN A 533 -5.97 -12.05 -20.42
C GLN A 533 -7.06 -11.79 -19.37
N LEU A 534 -7.32 -10.52 -19.04
CA LEU A 534 -8.43 -10.15 -18.15
C LEU A 534 -9.78 -10.62 -18.71
N LYS A 535 -9.99 -10.46 -20.01
CA LYS A 535 -11.21 -10.90 -20.69
C LYS A 535 -11.37 -12.42 -20.64
N GLU A 536 -10.28 -13.16 -20.85
CA GLU A 536 -10.26 -14.64 -20.74
C GLU A 536 -10.58 -15.11 -19.32
N TRP A 537 -10.15 -14.36 -18.30
CA TRP A 537 -10.50 -14.61 -16.90
C TRP A 537 -11.91 -14.14 -16.51
N GLY A 538 -12.67 -13.58 -17.46
CA GLY A 538 -14.06 -13.18 -17.24
C GLY A 538 -14.23 -11.80 -16.62
N VAL A 539 -13.23 -10.92 -16.69
CA VAL A 539 -13.37 -9.54 -16.21
C VAL A 539 -14.37 -8.77 -17.06
N GLU A 540 -15.31 -8.10 -16.41
CA GLU A 540 -16.39 -7.33 -17.03
C GLU A 540 -16.24 -5.82 -16.81
N ARG A 541 -15.56 -5.40 -15.74
CA ARG A 541 -15.30 -3.97 -15.44
C ARG A 541 -14.02 -3.77 -14.66
N VAL A 542 -13.49 -2.54 -14.75
CA VAL A 542 -12.33 -2.09 -13.97
C VAL A 542 -12.77 -1.02 -12.97
N ILE A 543 -12.34 -1.16 -11.72
CA ILE A 543 -12.56 -0.20 -10.65
C ILE A 543 -11.24 0.52 -10.41
N GLY A 544 -11.17 1.78 -10.85
CA GLY A 544 -10.01 2.64 -10.75
C GLY A 544 -9.99 3.42 -9.44
N SER A 545 -8.90 3.30 -8.70
CA SER A 545 -8.65 3.99 -7.42
C SER A 545 -7.20 4.45 -7.29
N GLY A 546 -6.89 5.12 -6.19
CA GLY A 546 -5.55 5.61 -5.87
C GLY A 546 -5.38 7.12 -6.03
N SER A 547 -4.44 7.67 -5.26
CA SER A 547 -4.27 9.12 -5.13
C SER A 547 -3.77 9.80 -6.40
N ALA A 548 -2.91 9.12 -7.18
CA ALA A 548 -2.41 9.65 -8.45
C ALA A 548 -3.51 9.60 -9.53
N LEU A 549 -4.29 8.53 -9.58
CA LEU A 549 -5.41 8.41 -10.53
C LEU A 549 -6.54 9.39 -10.24
N SER A 550 -6.96 9.52 -8.98
CA SER A 550 -8.09 10.39 -8.61
C SER A 550 -7.85 11.86 -8.92
N ARG A 551 -6.60 12.32 -8.80
CA ARG A 551 -6.17 13.72 -8.98
C ARG A 551 -5.68 14.07 -10.39
N ASN A 552 -5.53 13.09 -11.28
CA ASN A 552 -4.99 13.29 -12.63
C ASN A 552 -6.01 12.86 -13.70
N GLU A 553 -6.70 13.83 -14.28
CA GLU A 553 -7.72 13.59 -15.30
C GLU A 553 -7.15 12.98 -16.58
N VAL A 554 -5.91 13.31 -16.95
CA VAL A 554 -5.26 12.74 -18.14
C VAL A 554 -4.92 11.27 -17.92
N LEU A 555 -4.49 10.90 -16.71
CA LEU A 555 -4.27 9.50 -16.36
C LEU A 555 -5.57 8.69 -16.40
N LYS A 556 -6.69 9.24 -15.91
CA LYS A 556 -8.02 8.60 -16.05
C LYS A 556 -8.39 8.36 -17.51
N GLN A 557 -8.15 9.35 -18.38
CA GLN A 557 -8.41 9.22 -19.81
C GLN A 557 -7.55 8.12 -20.44
N GLU A 558 -6.26 8.01 -20.10
CA GLU A 558 -5.40 6.95 -20.63
C GLU A 558 -5.79 5.56 -20.10
N VAL A 559 -6.23 5.45 -18.84
CA VAL A 559 -6.84 4.21 -18.32
C VAL A 559 -8.08 3.83 -19.11
N GLN A 560 -9.03 4.76 -19.31
CA GLN A 560 -10.25 4.51 -20.08
C GLN A 560 -9.96 4.12 -21.54
N ARG A 561 -8.88 4.64 -22.13
CA ARG A 561 -8.44 4.28 -23.49
C ARG A 561 -7.82 2.88 -23.56
N ALA A 562 -7.08 2.49 -22.53
CA ALA A 562 -6.34 1.24 -22.52
C ALA A 562 -7.21 0.02 -22.23
N PHE A 563 -8.26 0.18 -21.42
CA PHE A 563 -9.15 -0.92 -21.06
C PHE A 563 -10.42 -0.90 -21.93
N PRO A 564 -10.76 -2.00 -22.64
CA PRO A 564 -12.01 -2.10 -23.40
C PRO A 564 -13.24 -2.33 -22.50
N PHE A 565 -13.06 -2.33 -21.18
CA PHE A 565 -14.10 -2.56 -20.19
C PHE A 565 -14.66 -1.23 -19.67
N PRO A 566 -15.92 -1.19 -19.18
CA PRO A 566 -16.38 -0.10 -18.35
C PRO A 566 -15.41 0.16 -17.18
N VAL A 567 -14.94 1.41 -17.06
CA VAL A 567 -14.09 1.85 -15.96
C VAL A 567 -14.90 2.74 -15.03
N SER A 568 -14.90 2.40 -13.74
CA SER A 568 -15.53 3.20 -12.69
C SER A 568 -14.48 3.85 -11.81
N PHE A 569 -14.74 5.07 -11.35
CA PHE A 569 -13.89 5.82 -10.43
C PHE A 569 -14.71 6.26 -9.22
N GLY A 570 -14.04 6.59 -8.11
CA GLY A 570 -14.68 7.17 -6.92
C GLY A 570 -15.05 6.17 -5.84
N GLN A 571 -14.68 4.90 -6.00
CA GLN A 571 -14.56 3.96 -4.87
C GLN A 571 -13.11 3.95 -4.41
N ASP A 572 -12.86 4.51 -3.23
CA ASP A 572 -11.53 4.44 -2.62
C ASP A 572 -11.27 3.01 -2.15
N VAL A 573 -10.11 2.47 -2.56
CA VAL A 573 -9.59 1.20 -2.08
C VAL A 573 -9.10 1.40 -0.66
N ASP A 574 -9.75 0.75 0.31
CA ASP A 574 -9.42 0.91 1.72
C ASP A 574 -9.48 -0.44 2.46
N ALA A 575 -8.32 -0.91 2.89
CA ALA A 575 -8.17 -2.19 3.60
C ALA A 575 -8.95 -2.23 4.93
N ALA A 576 -9.07 -1.11 5.66
CA ALA A 576 -9.85 -1.07 6.90
C ALA A 576 -11.33 -1.28 6.60
N VAL A 577 -11.84 -0.62 5.55
CA VAL A 577 -13.21 -0.84 5.06
C VAL A 577 -13.40 -2.30 4.64
N GLY A 578 -12.46 -2.85 3.87
CA GLY A 578 -12.48 -4.26 3.45
C GLY A 578 -12.54 -5.25 4.62
N ALA A 579 -11.70 -5.07 5.63
CA ALA A 579 -11.68 -5.91 6.82
C ALA A 579 -13.01 -5.83 7.60
N ALA A 580 -13.59 -4.63 7.74
CA ALA A 580 -14.91 -4.45 8.34
C ALA A 580 -16.02 -5.16 7.55
N LEU A 581 -15.95 -5.11 6.21
CA LEU A 581 -16.95 -5.73 5.33
C LEU A 581 -16.97 -7.24 5.43
N VAL A 582 -15.80 -7.89 5.53
CA VAL A 582 -15.71 -9.34 5.72
C VAL A 582 -16.49 -9.76 6.97
N MET A 583 -16.32 -9.02 8.07
CA MET A 583 -17.06 -9.28 9.31
C MET A 583 -18.54 -8.93 9.20
N LEU A 584 -18.87 -7.88 8.45
CA LEU A 584 -20.25 -7.44 8.24
C LEU A 584 -21.06 -8.52 7.48
N GLN A 585 -20.53 -9.02 6.36
CA GLN A 585 -21.16 -10.06 5.57
C GLN A 585 -21.34 -11.35 6.37
N LYS A 586 -20.34 -11.72 7.18
CA LYS A 586 -20.44 -12.89 8.05
C LYS A 586 -21.60 -12.77 9.05
N ASN A 587 -21.73 -11.61 9.70
CA ASN A 587 -22.80 -11.36 10.67
C ASN A 587 -24.19 -11.35 10.00
N LEU A 588 -24.29 -10.89 8.75
CA LEU A 588 -25.53 -10.94 7.97
C LEU A 588 -25.92 -12.38 7.64
N ASN A 589 -24.98 -13.17 7.11
CA ASN A 589 -25.23 -14.59 6.77
C ASN A 589 -25.64 -15.44 7.99
N GLN A 590 -25.09 -15.14 9.18
CA GLN A 590 -25.47 -15.79 10.43
C GLN A 590 -26.87 -15.41 10.94
N ARG A 591 -27.44 -14.29 10.51
CA ARG A 591 -28.81 -13.89 10.85
C ARG A 591 -29.85 -14.47 9.88
N GLU A 592 -29.42 -14.83 8.67
CA GLU A 592 -30.27 -15.44 7.64
C GLU A 592 -30.32 -16.99 7.73
N SER A 593 -29.32 -17.61 8.36
CA SER A 593 -29.27 -19.05 8.68
C SER A 593 -29.92 -19.34 10.03
#